data_AF-A0A537W2W4-F1
#
_entry.id   AF-A0A537W2W4-F1
#
_cell.length_a   1.000
_cell.length_b   1.000
_cell.length_c   1.000
_cell.angle_alpha   90.00
_cell.angle_beta   90.00
_cell.angle_gamma   90.00
#
_symmetry.space_group_name_H-M   'P 1'
#
loop_
_entity.id
_entity.type
_entity.pdbx_description
1 polymer ?
#
loop_
_entity_poly.entity_id
_entity_poly.type
_entity_poly.pdbx_seq_one_letter_code
_entity_poly.pdbx_strand_id
1 'polypeptide(L)'
;MARRALFTHVLVYTLAFVPAVLIYATGAQPAWVIPLIAIPHLIQDDGRLLQLYMKDVKGLDPQVNLPVSIMVDQTFHLLALLGLALLLGS
;
A
#
# COMPACT_ATOMS: atom_id res chain seq x y z
N MET A 1 -3.20 14.61 13.99
CA MET A 1 -3.98 13.35 14.07
C MET A 1 -3.72 12.44 12.86
N ALA A 2 -3.92 12.91 11.62
CA ALA A 2 -3.78 12.11 10.40
C ALA A 2 -2.48 11.28 10.29
N ARG A 3 -1.31 11.90 10.50
CA ARG A 3 -0.02 11.18 10.41
C ARG A 3 0.14 10.07 11.46
N ARG A 4 -0.38 10.27 12.68
CA ARG A 4 -0.36 9.23 13.73
C ARG A 4 -1.30 8.08 13.36
N ALA A 5 -2.49 8.38 12.86
CA ALA A 5 -3.44 7.39 12.39
C ALA A 5 -2.86 6.54 11.24
N LEU A 6 -2.19 7.18 10.28
CA LEU A 6 -1.47 6.50 9.19
C LEU A 6 -0.40 5.55 9.72
N PHE A 7 0.46 6.01 10.65
CA PHE A 7 1.47 5.14 11.24
C PHE A 7 0.87 3.96 12.02
N THR A 8 -0.18 4.19 12.81
CA THR A 8 -0.88 3.11 13.52
C THR A 8 -1.52 2.13 12.53
N HIS A 9 -2.13 2.64 11.44
CA HIS A 9 -2.71 1.82 10.38
C HIS A 9 -1.66 0.91 9.76
N VAL A 10 -0.56 1.48 9.26
CA VAL A 10 0.54 0.73 8.64
C VAL A 10 1.15 -0.26 9.62
N LEU A 11 1.33 0.12 10.89
CA LEU A 11 1.86 -0.77 11.92
C LEU A 11 0.95 -1.98 12.17
N VAL A 12 -0.35 -1.74 12.42
CA VAL A 12 -1.32 -2.81 12.67
C VAL A 12 -1.43 -3.71 11.45
N TYR A 13 -1.45 -3.14 10.24
CA TYR A 13 -1.50 -3.90 9.00
C TYR A 13 -0.25 -4.77 8.84
N THR A 14 0.94 -4.21 9.04
CA THR A 14 2.21 -4.95 8.98
C THR A 14 2.26 -6.09 10.01
N LEU A 15 1.79 -5.83 11.24
CA LEU A 15 1.72 -6.85 12.29
C LEU A 15 0.75 -7.99 11.95
N ALA A 16 -0.31 -7.73 11.20
CA ALA A 16 -1.26 -8.76 10.76
C ALA A 16 -0.61 -9.81 9.85
N PHE A 17 0.53 -9.51 9.21
CA PHE A 17 1.29 -10.47 8.40
C PHE A 17 2.29 -11.29 9.21
N VAL A 18 2.54 -10.97 10.48
CA VAL A 18 3.47 -11.72 11.34
C VAL A 18 3.15 -13.22 11.38
N PRO A 19 1.88 -13.66 11.58
CA PRO A 19 1.57 -15.09 11.56
C PRO A 19 1.91 -15.76 10.22
N ALA A 20 1.59 -15.11 9.10
CA ALA A 20 1.89 -15.63 7.77
C ALA A 20 3.40 -15.77 7.54
N VAL A 21 4.17 -14.75 7.96
CA VAL A 21 5.63 -14.78 7.90
C VAL A 21 6.21 -15.91 8.76
N LEU A 22 5.69 -16.12 9.98
CA LEU A 22 6.15 -17.18 10.87
C LEU A 22 5.84 -18.59 10.33
N ILE A 23 4.69 -18.78 9.70
CA ILE A 23 4.28 -20.07 9.10
C ILE A 23 5.14 -20.39 7.87
N TYR A 24 5.44 -19.38 7.04
CA TYR A 24 6.14 -19.56 5.77
C TYR A 24 7.68 -19.53 5.90
N ALA A 25 8.22 -19.10 7.03
CA ALA A 25 9.67 -19.00 7.25
C ALA A 25 10.33 -20.39 7.47
N THR A 26 10.45 -21.18 6.41
CA THR A 26 11.31 -22.37 6.35
C THR A 26 12.69 -22.01 5.75
N GLY A 27 13.37 -20.99 6.30
CA GLY A 27 14.68 -20.53 5.83
C GLY A 27 14.99 -19.05 6.14
N ALA A 28 16.18 -18.57 5.74
CA ALA A 28 16.55 -17.17 5.84
C ALA A 28 15.93 -16.38 4.67
N GLN A 29 14.86 -15.60 4.93
CA GLN A 29 14.49 -14.36 4.18
C GLN A 29 13.22 -13.57 4.66
N PRO A 30 12.82 -13.49 5.94
CA PRO A 30 11.64 -12.70 6.32
C PRO A 30 11.87 -11.17 6.36
N ALA A 31 13.12 -10.70 6.44
CA ALA A 31 13.41 -9.29 6.72
C ALA A 31 12.96 -8.32 5.61
N TRP A 32 12.97 -8.75 4.35
CA TRP A 32 12.55 -7.90 3.22
C TRP A 32 11.03 -7.85 3.02
N VAL A 33 10.28 -8.81 3.56
CA VAL A 33 8.82 -8.86 3.41
C VAL A 33 8.15 -7.69 4.14
N ILE A 34 8.65 -7.35 5.33
CA ILE A 34 8.14 -6.24 6.15
C ILE A 34 8.18 -4.90 5.40
N PRO A 35 9.33 -4.43 4.88
CA PRO A 35 9.37 -3.18 4.12
C PRO A 35 8.56 -3.25 2.81
N LEU A 36 8.49 -4.42 2.16
CA LEU A 36 7.68 -4.59 0.94
C LEU A 36 6.17 -4.49 1.20
N ILE A 37 5.72 -4.76 2.42
CA ILE A 37 4.33 -4.52 2.86
C ILE A 37 4.17 -3.07 3.33
N ALA A 38 5.03 -2.61 4.23
CA ALA A 38 4.85 -1.34 4.93
C ALA A 38 5.02 -0.11 4.02
N ILE A 39 5.97 -0.14 3.07
CA ILE A 39 6.30 1.02 2.24
C ILE A 39 5.17 1.37 1.26
N PRO A 40 4.60 0.43 0.47
CA PRO A 40 3.49 0.73 -0.43
C PRO A 40 2.29 1.32 0.31
N HIS A 41 1.92 0.75 1.46
CA HIS A 41 0.82 1.26 2.29
C HIS A 41 1.14 2.65 2.82
N LEU A 42 2.34 2.90 3.33
CA LEU A 42 2.71 4.23 3.81
C LEU A 42 2.68 5.30 2.71
N ILE A 43 3.07 4.94 1.49
CA ILE A 43 3.10 5.86 0.35
C ILE A 43 1.71 6.08 -0.26
N GLN A 44 0.92 5.02 -0.45
CA GLN A 44 -0.43 5.12 -1.01
C GLN A 44 -1.42 5.75 -0.03
N ASP A 45 -1.41 5.32 1.23
CA ASP A 45 -2.38 5.76 2.24
C ASP A 45 -2.12 7.19 2.75
N ASP A 46 -0.94 7.78 2.48
CA ASP A 46 -0.71 9.23 2.68
C ASP A 46 -1.60 10.07 1.76
N GLY A 47 -2.12 9.49 0.66
CA GLY A 47 -3.14 10.08 -0.19
C GLY A 47 -2.68 11.24 -1.07
N ARG A 48 -1.48 11.81 -0.85
CA ARG A 48 -0.95 12.93 -1.65
C ARG A 48 -0.73 12.54 -3.10
N LEU A 49 -0.14 11.37 -3.35
CA LEU A 49 0.09 10.87 -4.71
C LEU A 49 -1.24 10.62 -5.44
N LEU A 50 -2.21 10.03 -4.74
CA LEU A 50 -3.56 9.82 -5.27
C LEU A 50 -4.23 11.16 -5.62
N GLN A 51 -4.13 12.15 -4.74
CA GLN A 51 -4.70 13.48 -4.98
C GLN A 51 -4.06 14.17 -6.18
N LEU A 52 -2.73 14.08 -6.32
CA LEU A 52 -2.01 14.63 -7.48
C LEU A 52 -2.44 13.90 -8.75
N TYR A 53 -2.48 12.57 -8.75
CA TYR A 53 -2.91 11.80 -9.91
C TYR A 53 -4.35 12.10 -10.33
N MET A 54 -5.27 12.22 -9.36
CA MET A 54 -6.67 12.59 -9.63
C MET A 54 -6.78 13.97 -10.28
N LYS A 55 -6.02 14.95 -9.78
CA LYS A 55 -6.05 16.33 -10.30
C LYS A 55 -5.34 16.45 -11.65
N ASP A 56 -4.12 15.94 -11.73
CA ASP A 56 -3.20 16.21 -12.84
C ASP A 56 -3.40 15.24 -14.02
N VAL A 57 -3.83 14.00 -13.74
CA VAL A 57 -4.02 12.96 -14.77
C VAL A 57 -5.49 12.70 -15.07
N LYS A 58 -6.34 12.59 -14.03
CA LYS A 58 -7.77 12.37 -14.24
C LYS A 58 -8.55 13.66 -14.47
N GLY A 59 -8.00 14.82 -14.12
CA GLY A 59 -8.70 16.11 -14.24
C GLY A 59 -9.93 16.22 -13.34
N LEU A 60 -9.98 15.43 -12.25
CA LEU A 60 -11.13 15.34 -11.35
C LEU A 60 -10.75 15.81 -9.95
N ASP A 61 -11.66 16.52 -9.29
CA ASP A 61 -11.50 16.80 -7.86
C ASP A 61 -11.74 15.49 -7.07
N PRO A 62 -10.75 15.01 -6.30
CA PRO A 62 -10.86 13.75 -5.56
C PRO A 62 -11.89 13.79 -4.44
N GLN A 63 -12.24 14.97 -3.91
CA GLN A 63 -13.25 15.12 -2.85
C GLN A 63 -14.67 15.14 -3.42
N VAL A 64 -14.83 15.54 -4.68
CA VAL A 64 -16.11 15.51 -5.39
C VAL A 64 -16.36 14.13 -6.01
N ASN A 65 -15.29 13.49 -6.51
CA ASN A 65 -15.36 12.22 -7.26
C ASN A 65 -14.88 11.02 -6.42
N LEU A 66 -15.41 10.90 -5.20
CA LEU A 66 -15.00 9.87 -4.23
C LEU A 66 -14.98 8.43 -4.79
N PRO A 67 -15.99 7.95 -5.54
CA PRO A 67 -15.95 6.59 -6.08
C PRO A 67 -14.77 6.37 -7.03
N VAL A 68 -14.45 7.36 -7.86
CA VAL A 68 -13.31 7.30 -8.79
C VAL A 68 -12.01 7.30 -8.01
N SER A 69 -11.89 8.15 -6.99
CA SER A 69 -10.71 8.19 -6.10
C SER A 69 -10.45 6.83 -5.46
N ILE A 70 -11.50 6.16 -4.96
CA ILE A 70 -11.41 4.83 -4.37
C ILE A 70 -10.97 3.80 -5.43
N MET A 71 -11.57 3.81 -6.63
CA MET A 71 -11.18 2.84 -7.67
C MET A 71 -9.73 3.04 -8.14
N VAL A 72 -9.28 4.28 -8.25
CA VAL A 72 -7.88 4.59 -8.59
C VAL A 72 -6.95 4.10 -7.49
N ASP A 73 -7.27 4.36 -6.22
CA ASP A 73 -6.51 3.85 -5.08
C ASP A 73 -6.39 2.31 -5.09
N GLN A 74 -7.51 1.60 -5.28
CA GLN A 74 -7.53 0.15 -5.35
C GLN A 74 -6.72 -0.38 -6.55
N THR A 75 -6.74 0.34 -7.68
CA THR A 75 -5.95 -0.03 -8.86
C THR A 75 -4.45 0.09 -8.59
N PHE A 76 -4.00 1.15 -7.92
CA PHE A 76 -2.60 1.29 -7.54
C PHE A 76 -2.15 0.19 -6.58
N HIS A 77 -3.01 -0.21 -5.64
CA HIS A 77 -2.73 -1.34 -4.74
C HIS A 77 -2.51 -2.64 -5.52
N LEU A 78 -3.37 -2.93 -6.51
CA LEU A 78 -3.21 -4.11 -7.37
C LEU A 78 -1.91 -4.06 -8.20
N LEU A 79 -1.54 -2.90 -8.73
CA LEU A 79 -0.29 -2.73 -9.47
C LEU A 79 0.94 -2.91 -8.58
N ALA A 80 0.90 -2.42 -7.34
CA ALA A 80 1.97 -2.63 -6.37
C ALA A 80 2.12 -4.11 -6.00
N LEU A 81 1.00 -4.80 -5.76
CA LEU A 81 0.99 -6.25 -5.49
C LEU A 81 1.51 -7.05 -6.70
N LEU A 82 1.12 -6.68 -7.91
CA LEU A 82 1.62 -7.31 -9.13
C LEU A 82 3.13 -7.09 -9.28
N GLY A 83 3.62 -5.86 -9.09
CA GLY A 83 5.04 -5.55 -9.15
C GLY A 83 5.86 -6.33 -8.13
N LEU A 84 5.34 -6.47 -6.90
CA LEU A 84 5.93 -7.29 -5.85
C LEU A 84 5.98 -8.77 -6.25
N ALA A 85 4.88 -9.31 -6.78
CA ALA A 85 4.82 -10.70 -7.22
C ALA A 85 5.83 -11.00 -8.35
N LEU A 86 5.98 -10.07 -9.31
CA LEU A 86 6.95 -10.20 -10.39
C LEU A 86 8.40 -10.15 -9.86
N LEU A 87 8.69 -9.29 -8.90
CA LEU A 87 10.02 -9.17 -8.29
C LEU A 87 10.41 -10.39 -7.44
N LEU A 88 9.44 -11.03 -6.77
CA LEU A 88 9.68 -12.26 -6.00
C LEU A 88 9.71 -13.51 -6.89
N GLY A 89 9.04 -13.48 -8.05
CA GLY A 89 8.97 -14.58 -9.00
C GLY A 89 10.08 -14.59 -10.05
N SER A 90 10.95 -13.58 -10.08
CA SER A 90 12.13 -13.44 -10.95
C SER A 90 13.41 -13.86 -10.25
#